data_AF-A0A0S8A6J9-F1
#
_entry.id   AF-A0A0S8A6J9-F1
#
_cell.length_a   1.000
_cell.length_b   1.000
_cell.length_c   1.000
_cell.angle_alpha   90.00
_cell.angle_beta   90.00
_cell.angle_gamma   90.00
#
_symmetry.space_group_name_H-M   'P 1'
#
loop_
_entity.id
_entity.type
_entity.pdbx_description
1 polymer ?
#
loop_
_entity_poly.entity_id
_entity_poly.type
_entity_poly.pdbx_seq_one_letter_code
_entity_poly.pdbx_strand_id
1 'polypeptide(L)'
;MIRSYSQLILLLLLMMPGYDSQAAQPYLQENRVLYIEKALKAFQETKLQNIINTYKYINVVERNNCRSSLSDLKVECLLSFARNNCSTYGKQRSRENCELYSDIIIVNKLSESAFIKRSERYRVTRNSKEDFRTALTNRLQQKYGKLVTDFYLTDGSECDNEDLRCLAAGLDQFCLDYTNAKSLSWQYCTSASLWFIGTSKQN
;
A
#
# COMPACT_ATOMS: atom_id res chain seq x y z
N MET A 1 12.25 -56.22 -39.30
CA MET A 1 12.62 -55.56 -38.03
C MET A 1 12.50 -54.05 -38.25
N ILE A 2 12.13 -53.25 -37.25
CA ILE A 2 11.80 -51.80 -37.30
C ILE A 2 10.32 -51.50 -37.62
N ARG A 3 9.37 -51.84 -36.73
CA ARG A 3 8.02 -51.21 -36.66
C ARG A 3 7.30 -51.55 -35.33
N SER A 4 7.78 -51.09 -34.16
CA SER A 4 6.98 -51.27 -32.91
C SER A 4 7.21 -50.27 -31.77
N TYR A 5 8.05 -49.22 -31.89
CA TYR A 5 8.34 -48.34 -30.74
C TYR A 5 7.64 -46.96 -30.78
N SER A 6 6.87 -46.65 -31.83
CA SER A 6 6.35 -45.29 -32.03
C SER A 6 5.02 -44.97 -31.34
N GLN A 7 4.35 -45.95 -30.72
CA GLN A 7 3.05 -45.73 -30.06
C GLN A 7 3.11 -45.59 -28.53
N LEU A 8 4.22 -45.98 -27.89
CA LEU A 8 4.33 -45.89 -26.43
C LEU A 8 4.71 -44.49 -25.91
N ILE A 9 5.30 -43.64 -26.76
CA ILE A 9 5.73 -42.28 -26.36
C ILE A 9 4.54 -41.31 -26.34
N LEU A 10 3.46 -41.57 -27.10
CA LEU A 10 2.32 -40.65 -27.16
C LEU A 10 1.39 -40.74 -25.93
N LEU A 11 1.40 -41.85 -25.18
CA LEU A 11 0.55 -42.02 -23.99
C LEU A 11 1.13 -41.43 -22.70
N LEU A 12 2.42 -41.11 -22.65
CA LEU A 12 3.07 -40.54 -21.46
C LEU A 12 2.91 -39.00 -21.36
N LEU A 13 2.48 -38.33 -22.42
CA LEU A 13 2.26 -36.87 -22.42
C LEU A 13 0.84 -36.45 -21.97
N LEU A 14 -0.10 -37.39 -21.82
CA LEU A 14 -1.47 -37.09 -21.40
C LEU A 14 -1.72 -37.24 -19.88
N MET A 15 -0.70 -37.60 -19.10
CA MET A 15 -0.77 -37.68 -17.63
C MET A 15 0.00 -36.57 -16.93
N MET A 16 0.34 -35.48 -17.62
CA MET A 16 0.69 -34.26 -16.88
C MET A 16 -0.62 -33.69 -16.36
N PRO A 17 -0.92 -33.74 -15.04
CA PRO A 17 -2.00 -32.93 -14.50
C PRO A 17 -1.70 -31.51 -14.99
N GLY A 18 -2.69 -30.90 -15.65
CA GLY A 18 -2.62 -29.49 -15.97
C GLY A 18 -2.31 -28.78 -14.66
N TYR A 19 -1.06 -28.37 -14.48
CA TYR A 19 -0.74 -27.35 -13.51
C TYR A 19 -1.47 -26.13 -14.05
N ASP A 20 -2.72 -25.98 -13.61
CA ASP A 20 -3.44 -24.72 -13.62
C ASP A 20 -2.55 -23.77 -12.87
N SER A 21 -1.62 -23.18 -13.61
CA SER A 21 -0.89 -21.99 -13.24
C SER A 21 -1.90 -20.85 -13.38
N GLN A 22 -3.01 -20.95 -12.65
CA GLN A 22 -3.67 -19.81 -12.05
C GLN A 22 -2.63 -19.25 -11.08
N ALA A 23 -1.59 -18.62 -11.63
CA ALA A 23 -0.89 -17.56 -10.96
C ALA A 23 -2.01 -16.62 -10.56
N ALA A 24 -2.45 -16.72 -9.29
CA ALA A 24 -3.54 -15.95 -8.74
C ALA A 24 -3.27 -14.51 -9.14
N GLN A 25 -4.05 -13.98 -10.10
CA GLN A 25 -3.85 -12.63 -10.62
C GLN A 25 -4.06 -11.73 -9.41
N PRO A 26 -3.00 -11.19 -8.79
CA PRO A 26 -3.14 -10.50 -7.50
C PRO A 26 -3.91 -9.19 -7.68
N TYR A 27 -4.15 -8.79 -8.93
CA TYR A 27 -4.85 -7.60 -9.36
C TYR A 27 -6.32 -7.83 -9.73
N LEU A 28 -6.93 -8.96 -9.37
CA LEU A 28 -8.40 -9.06 -9.43
C LEU A 28 -9.02 -8.00 -8.51
N GLN A 29 -10.07 -7.34 -8.97
CA GLN A 29 -10.74 -6.25 -8.25
C GLN A 29 -11.09 -6.66 -6.82
N GLU A 30 -11.63 -7.87 -6.64
CA GLU A 30 -12.00 -8.40 -5.33
C GLU A 30 -10.82 -8.45 -4.35
N ASN A 31 -9.62 -8.84 -4.80
CA ASN A 31 -8.43 -8.88 -3.95
C ASN A 31 -8.00 -7.47 -3.52
N ARG A 32 -8.12 -6.49 -4.41
CA ARG A 32 -7.80 -5.08 -4.09
C ARG A 32 -8.78 -4.50 -3.09
N VAL A 33 -10.07 -4.72 -3.29
CA VAL A 33 -11.13 -4.29 -2.37
C VAL A 33 -10.94 -4.93 -0.99
N LEU A 34 -10.70 -6.25 -0.95
CA LEU A 34 -10.45 -6.97 0.31
C LEU A 34 -9.20 -6.44 1.04
N TYR A 35 -8.14 -6.10 0.31
CA TYR A 35 -6.95 -5.50 0.90
C TYR A 35 -7.26 -4.13 1.52
N ILE A 36 -7.97 -3.25 0.80
CA ILE A 36 -8.36 -1.92 1.29
C ILE A 36 -9.24 -2.04 2.54
N GLU A 37 -10.23 -2.93 2.52
CA GLU A 37 -11.12 -3.20 3.65
C GLU A 37 -10.33 -3.63 4.89
N LYS A 38 -9.43 -4.60 4.73
CA LYS A 38 -8.55 -5.08 5.80
C LYS A 38 -7.65 -3.97 6.34
N ALA A 39 -7.09 -3.14 5.47
CA ALA A 39 -6.26 -2.01 5.87
C ALA A 39 -7.07 -0.97 6.68
N LEU A 40 -8.24 -0.56 6.20
CA LEU A 40 -9.14 0.34 6.94
C LEU A 40 -9.45 -0.19 8.34
N LYS A 41 -9.81 -1.48 8.42
CA LYS A 41 -10.07 -2.15 9.69
C LYS A 41 -8.85 -2.19 10.61
N ALA A 42 -7.66 -2.46 10.06
CA ALA A 42 -6.41 -2.44 10.82
C ALA A 42 -6.11 -1.07 11.42
N PHE A 43 -6.39 0.02 10.70
CA PHE A 43 -6.30 1.39 11.23
C PHE A 43 -7.33 1.62 12.34
N GLN A 44 -8.60 1.22 12.15
CA GLN A 44 -9.66 1.40 13.17
C GLN A 44 -9.40 0.64 14.47
N GLU A 45 -8.84 -0.57 14.38
CA GLU A 45 -8.62 -1.45 15.54
C GLU A 45 -7.28 -1.22 16.25
N THR A 46 -6.40 -0.39 15.69
CA THR A 46 -5.07 -0.13 16.24
C THR A 46 -5.00 1.28 16.82
N LYS A 47 -4.54 1.38 18.07
CA LYS A 47 -4.27 2.67 18.72
C LYS A 47 -3.29 3.52 17.89
N LEU A 48 -3.61 4.79 17.70
CA LEU A 48 -2.82 5.75 16.91
C LEU A 48 -1.33 5.72 17.29
N GLN A 49 -1.03 5.65 18.57
CA GLN A 49 0.36 5.61 19.06
C GLN A 49 1.17 4.45 18.47
N ASN A 50 0.57 3.27 18.27
CA ASN A 50 1.26 2.11 17.68
C ASN A 50 1.55 2.34 16.18
N ILE A 51 0.59 2.95 15.47
CA ILE A 51 0.74 3.32 14.05
C ILE A 51 1.87 4.35 13.91
N ILE A 52 1.87 5.38 14.76
CA ILE A 52 2.90 6.44 14.78
C ILE A 52 4.28 5.87 15.18
N ASN A 53 4.34 4.95 16.14
CA ASN A 53 5.59 4.30 16.51
C ASN A 53 6.17 3.50 15.34
N THR A 54 5.33 2.76 14.62
CA THR A 54 5.75 2.01 13.43
C THR A 54 6.18 2.93 12.30
N TYR A 55 5.46 4.04 12.08
CA TYR A 55 5.86 5.08 11.13
C TYR A 55 7.24 5.66 11.45
N LYS A 56 7.52 5.96 12.73
CA LYS A 56 8.83 6.44 13.17
C LYS A 56 9.91 5.37 12.95
N TYR A 57 9.63 4.12 13.30
CA TYR A 57 10.54 3.00 13.09
C TYR A 57 10.92 2.84 11.62
N ILE A 58 9.94 2.79 10.71
CA ILE A 58 10.17 2.65 9.27
C ILE A 58 11.01 3.81 8.74
N ASN A 59 10.77 5.05 9.18
CA ASN A 59 11.59 6.20 8.79
C ASN A 59 13.04 6.11 9.26
N VAL A 60 13.31 5.50 10.41
CA VAL A 60 14.67 5.29 10.91
C VAL A 60 15.37 4.21 10.08
N VAL A 61 14.70 3.08 9.85
CA VAL A 61 15.21 1.96 9.05
C VAL A 61 15.50 2.38 7.61
N GLU A 62 14.59 3.16 6.99
CA GLU A 62 14.77 3.64 5.62
C GLU A 62 16.08 4.44 5.45
N ARG A 63 16.39 5.30 6.43
CA ARG A 63 17.57 6.16 6.37
C ARG A 63 18.87 5.44 6.69
N ASN A 64 18.83 4.48 7.60
CA ASN A 64 20.03 3.87 8.17
C ASN A 64 20.35 2.51 7.54
N ASN A 65 19.35 1.71 7.22
CA ASN A 65 19.49 0.31 6.80
C ASN A 65 19.10 0.11 5.33
N CYS A 66 17.99 0.68 4.88
CA CYS A 66 17.44 0.45 3.54
C CYS A 66 17.83 1.57 2.55
N ARG A 67 19.13 1.78 2.35
CA ARG A 67 19.69 2.90 1.57
C ARG A 67 19.89 2.62 0.07
N SER A 68 19.45 1.46 -0.42
CA SER A 68 19.57 1.10 -1.85
C SER A 68 18.89 2.14 -2.75
N SER A 69 19.52 2.45 -3.88
CA SER A 69 18.92 3.24 -4.96
C SER A 69 17.97 2.42 -5.83
N LEU A 70 18.10 1.10 -5.83
CA LEU A 70 17.19 0.19 -6.53
C LEU A 70 15.90 0.05 -5.73
N SER A 71 14.76 0.35 -6.37
CA SER A 71 13.43 0.34 -5.74
C SER A 71 13.12 -1.02 -5.11
N ASP A 72 13.41 -2.10 -5.82
CA ASP A 72 12.94 -3.44 -5.44
C ASP A 72 13.68 -3.93 -4.20
N LEU A 73 15.01 -3.78 -4.17
CA LEU A 73 15.83 -4.07 -2.97
C LEU A 73 15.44 -3.19 -1.78
N LYS A 74 15.06 -1.93 -2.05
CA LYS A 74 14.62 -1.02 -0.98
C LYS A 74 13.27 -1.44 -0.40
N VAL A 75 12.31 -1.80 -1.25
CA VAL A 75 11.00 -2.34 -0.85
C VAL A 75 11.18 -3.61 -0.03
N GLU A 76 11.96 -4.57 -0.54
CA GLU A 76 12.23 -5.85 0.14
C GLU A 76 12.86 -5.64 1.52
N CYS A 77 13.87 -4.77 1.60
CA CYS A 77 14.49 -4.38 2.86
C CYS A 77 13.48 -3.81 3.85
N LEU A 78 12.66 -2.85 3.42
CA LEU A 78 11.65 -2.21 4.28
C LEU A 78 10.60 -3.21 4.76
N LEU A 79 10.11 -4.08 3.86
CA LEU A 79 9.15 -5.13 4.20
C LEU A 79 9.72 -6.13 5.20
N SER A 80 10.99 -6.52 5.05
CA SER A 80 11.66 -7.41 6.00
C SER A 80 11.74 -6.78 7.39
N PHE A 81 12.15 -5.52 7.50
CA PHE A 81 12.20 -4.83 8.80
C PHE A 81 10.81 -4.58 9.39
N ALA A 82 9.81 -4.27 8.57
CA ALA A 82 8.43 -4.15 9.01
C ALA A 82 7.90 -5.45 9.61
N ARG A 83 8.09 -6.60 8.93
CA ARG A 83 7.72 -7.93 9.46
C ARG A 83 8.42 -8.23 10.78
N ASN A 84 9.71 -7.92 10.88
CA ASN A 84 10.45 -8.10 12.13
C ASN A 84 9.86 -7.23 13.26
N ASN A 85 9.56 -5.96 12.99
CA ASN A 85 8.88 -5.09 13.97
C ASN A 85 7.49 -5.62 14.36
N CYS A 86 6.70 -6.08 13.39
CA CYS A 86 5.37 -6.62 13.64
C CYS A 86 5.40 -7.95 14.42
N SER A 87 6.48 -8.74 14.30
CA SER A 87 6.63 -9.98 15.07
C SER A 87 6.69 -9.77 16.58
N THR A 88 7.03 -8.56 17.05
CA THR A 88 7.10 -8.20 18.48
C THR A 88 5.73 -8.13 19.16
N TYR A 89 4.62 -8.06 18.40
CA TYR A 89 3.27 -8.08 18.94
C TYR A 89 2.87 -9.51 19.32
N GLY A 90 2.47 -9.72 20.58
CA GLY A 90 2.15 -11.06 21.10
C GLY A 90 0.88 -11.71 20.54
N LYS A 91 -0.05 -10.94 19.95
CA LYS A 91 -1.33 -11.46 19.41
C LYS A 91 -1.27 -11.53 17.89
N GLN A 92 -1.71 -12.64 17.30
CA GLN A 92 -1.73 -12.85 15.84
C GLN A 92 -2.43 -11.71 15.09
N ARG A 93 -3.65 -11.33 15.51
CA ARG A 93 -4.39 -10.21 14.91
C ARG A 93 -3.64 -8.88 14.96
N SER A 94 -2.90 -8.61 16.04
CA SER A 94 -2.09 -7.39 16.15
C SER A 94 -0.89 -7.41 15.21
N ARG A 95 -0.30 -8.59 14.96
CA ARG A 95 0.76 -8.77 13.95
C ARG A 95 0.21 -8.51 12.54
N GLU A 96 -0.92 -9.12 12.21
CA GLU A 96 -1.60 -8.95 10.90
C GLU A 96 -1.98 -7.49 10.66
N ASN A 97 -2.59 -6.82 11.65
CA ASN A 97 -2.89 -5.40 11.56
C ASN A 97 -1.61 -4.56 11.38
N CYS A 98 -0.53 -4.91 12.09
CA CYS A 98 0.76 -4.25 11.94
C CYS A 98 1.34 -4.36 10.54
N GLU A 99 1.28 -5.53 9.93
CA GLU A 99 1.75 -5.75 8.57
C GLU A 99 0.96 -4.90 7.56
N LEU A 100 -0.38 -4.82 7.72
CA LEU A 100 -1.24 -4.02 6.86
C LEU A 100 -0.91 -2.53 6.91
N TYR A 101 -0.88 -1.89 8.08
CA TYR A 101 -0.55 -0.46 8.12
C TYR A 101 0.93 -0.18 7.85
N SER A 102 1.84 -1.15 8.07
CA SER A 102 3.25 -1.02 7.69
C SER A 102 3.43 -0.96 6.18
N ASP A 103 2.69 -1.80 5.44
CA ASP A 103 2.68 -1.79 3.97
C ASP A 103 2.24 -0.41 3.46
N ILE A 104 1.14 0.14 3.99
CA ILE A 104 0.67 1.50 3.68
C ILE A 104 1.73 2.56 3.99
N ILE A 105 2.42 2.47 5.13
CA ILE A 105 3.50 3.40 5.49
C ILE A 105 4.65 3.31 4.48
N ILE A 106 5.05 2.10 4.09
CA ILE A 106 6.16 1.87 3.15
C ILE A 106 5.80 2.44 1.78
N VAL A 107 4.62 2.14 1.26
CA VAL A 107 4.18 2.67 -0.04
C VAL A 107 4.12 4.20 -0.01
N ASN A 108 3.55 4.79 1.06
CA ASN A 108 3.54 6.23 1.24
C ASN A 108 4.96 6.81 1.27
N LYS A 109 5.89 6.15 1.96
CA LYS A 109 7.28 6.58 2.06
C LYS A 109 7.97 6.61 0.69
N LEU A 110 7.75 5.58 -0.12
CA LEU A 110 8.32 5.46 -1.46
C LEU A 110 7.65 6.41 -2.46
N SER A 111 6.38 6.74 -2.24
CA SER A 111 5.60 7.64 -3.11
C SER A 111 5.85 9.13 -2.86
N GLU A 112 6.57 9.54 -1.80
CA GLU A 112 6.72 10.95 -1.42
C GLU A 112 7.15 11.85 -2.59
N SER A 113 8.05 11.37 -3.47
CA SER A 113 8.53 12.12 -4.63
C SER A 113 7.50 12.25 -5.75
N ALA A 114 6.52 11.35 -5.82
CA ALA A 114 5.40 11.47 -6.74
C ALA A 114 4.42 12.57 -6.30
N PHE A 115 4.19 12.73 -4.99
CA PHE A 115 3.33 13.77 -4.43
C PHE A 115 4.00 15.16 -4.35
N ILE A 116 5.30 15.19 -4.04
CA ILE A 116 6.07 16.42 -3.86
C ILE A 116 7.30 16.38 -4.77
N LYS A 117 7.17 17.03 -5.93
CA LYS A 117 8.25 17.20 -6.90
C LYS A 117 9.45 17.93 -6.27
N ARG A 118 10.65 17.70 -6.79
CA ARG A 118 11.90 18.31 -6.30
C ARG A 118 11.83 19.85 -6.23
N SER A 119 11.24 20.50 -7.23
CA SER A 119 11.06 21.96 -7.26
C SER A 119 10.14 22.46 -6.14
N GLU A 120 9.05 21.73 -5.88
CA GLU A 120 8.13 22.02 -4.77
C GLU A 120 8.82 21.79 -3.42
N ARG A 121 9.61 20.72 -3.29
CA ARG A 121 10.40 20.41 -2.09
C ARG A 121 11.38 21.55 -1.77
N TYR A 122 12.07 22.10 -2.78
CA TYR A 122 12.93 23.27 -2.62
C TYR A 122 12.14 24.52 -2.20
N ARG A 123 10.98 24.78 -2.81
CA ARG A 123 10.12 25.91 -2.45
C ARG A 123 9.63 25.83 -0.99
N VAL A 124 9.22 24.64 -0.53
CA VAL A 124 8.84 24.40 0.88
C VAL A 124 10.02 24.69 1.80
N THR A 125 11.22 24.22 1.46
CA THR A 125 12.45 24.47 2.24
C THR A 125 12.75 25.96 2.36
N ARG A 126 12.65 26.70 1.25
CA ARG A 126 13.01 28.13 1.20
C ARG A 126 12.02 29.03 1.95
N ASN A 127 10.74 28.68 1.95
CA ASN A 127 9.67 29.55 2.46
C ASN A 127 9.21 29.20 3.88
N SER A 128 9.66 28.06 4.43
CA SER A 128 9.28 27.63 5.77
C SER A 128 10.09 28.36 6.85
N LYS A 129 9.40 28.85 7.89
CA LYS A 129 10.02 29.29 9.15
C LYS A 129 10.19 28.13 10.15
N GLU A 130 9.51 27.00 9.90
CA GLU A 130 9.57 25.77 10.69
C GLU A 130 10.70 24.85 10.20
N ASP A 131 11.03 23.83 11.00
CA ASP A 131 11.90 22.72 10.57
C ASP A 131 11.43 22.14 9.23
N PHE A 132 12.37 21.95 8.30
CA PHE A 132 12.09 21.49 6.94
C PHE A 132 11.30 20.18 6.92
N ARG A 133 11.55 19.24 7.85
CA ARG A 133 10.86 17.95 7.87
C ARG A 133 9.40 18.12 8.28
N THR A 134 9.13 18.99 9.25
CA THR A 134 7.77 19.34 9.67
C THR A 134 7.01 19.98 8.50
N ALA A 135 7.61 20.98 7.84
CA ALA A 135 6.99 21.65 6.70
C ALA A 135 6.70 20.69 5.53
N LEU A 136 7.63 19.77 5.23
CA LEU A 136 7.42 18.76 4.20
C LEU A 136 6.32 17.76 4.57
N THR A 137 6.29 17.33 5.83
CA THR A 137 5.24 16.43 6.35
C THR A 137 3.87 17.10 6.26
N ASN A 138 3.76 18.36 6.70
CA ASN A 138 2.54 19.15 6.60
C ASN A 138 2.09 19.28 5.14
N ARG A 139 3.03 19.56 4.22
CA ARG A 139 2.71 19.64 2.80
C ARG A 139 2.22 18.30 2.23
N LEU A 140 2.80 17.18 2.67
CA LEU A 140 2.37 15.85 2.25
C LEU A 140 0.96 15.55 2.78
N GLN A 141 0.67 15.86 4.05
CA GLN A 141 -0.66 15.72 4.62
C GLN A 141 -1.70 16.57 3.90
N GLN A 142 -1.36 17.78 3.45
CA GLN A 142 -2.26 18.59 2.62
C GLN A 142 -2.57 17.92 1.27
N LYS A 143 -1.57 17.27 0.64
CA LYS A 143 -1.79 16.55 -0.64
C LYS A 143 -2.69 15.34 -0.43
N TYR A 144 -2.48 14.60 0.66
CA TYR A 144 -3.30 13.43 1.00
C TYR A 144 -4.72 13.85 1.37
N GLY A 145 -4.87 14.91 2.17
CA GLY A 145 -6.17 15.48 2.51
C GLY A 145 -6.93 15.92 1.26
N LYS A 146 -6.27 16.62 0.33
CA LYS A 146 -6.89 16.96 -0.96
C LYS A 146 -7.37 15.71 -1.73
N LEU A 147 -6.54 14.68 -1.83
CA LEU A 147 -6.89 13.45 -2.53
C LEU A 147 -8.14 12.78 -1.92
N VAL A 148 -8.20 12.73 -0.59
CA VAL A 148 -9.35 12.19 0.14
C VAL A 148 -10.58 13.07 0.01
N THR A 149 -10.43 14.40 0.00
CA THR A 149 -11.54 15.31 -0.33
C THR A 149 -12.06 15.06 -1.73
N ASP A 150 -11.18 14.92 -2.73
CA ASP A 150 -11.58 14.62 -4.11
C ASP A 150 -12.36 13.27 -4.16
N PHE A 151 -11.97 12.27 -3.37
CA PHE A 151 -12.71 11.00 -3.23
C PHE A 151 -14.10 11.19 -2.60
N TYR A 152 -14.19 11.94 -1.50
CA TYR A 152 -15.47 12.21 -0.81
C TYR A 152 -16.44 13.08 -1.63
N LEU A 153 -16.03 13.60 -2.79
CA LEU A 153 -16.89 14.28 -3.75
C LEU A 153 -17.43 13.34 -4.83
N THR A 154 -17.13 12.04 -4.76
CA THR A 154 -17.62 11.02 -5.70
C THR A 154 -18.70 10.14 -5.07
N ASP A 155 -19.57 9.60 -5.92
CA ASP A 155 -20.63 8.65 -5.53
C ASP A 155 -20.06 7.41 -4.83
N GLY A 156 -18.81 7.02 -5.13
CA GLY A 156 -18.12 5.91 -4.47
C GLY A 156 -17.86 6.12 -2.97
N SER A 157 -18.09 7.33 -2.45
CA SER A 157 -17.96 7.62 -1.02
C SER A 157 -19.28 7.58 -0.25
N GLU A 158 -20.41 7.42 -0.94
CA GLU A 158 -21.76 7.36 -0.35
C GLU A 158 -22.04 6.00 0.29
N CYS A 159 -21.24 5.66 1.30
CA CYS A 159 -21.34 4.42 2.06
C CYS A 159 -21.75 4.69 3.51
N ASP A 160 -22.45 3.74 4.12
CA ASP A 160 -22.65 3.77 5.56
C ASP A 160 -21.29 3.73 6.28
N ASN A 161 -21.17 4.48 7.38
CA ASN A 161 -19.90 4.62 8.11
C ASN A 161 -19.32 3.29 8.63
N GLU A 162 -20.17 2.27 8.78
CA GLU A 162 -19.81 0.92 9.24
C GLU A 162 -19.51 -0.05 8.07
N ASP A 163 -19.91 0.29 6.83
CA ASP A 163 -19.67 -0.54 5.66
C ASP A 163 -18.29 -0.25 5.03
N LEU A 164 -17.28 -0.85 5.66
CA LEU A 164 -15.90 -0.78 5.17
C LEU A 164 -15.72 -1.37 3.76
N ARG A 165 -16.57 -2.33 3.36
CA ARG A 165 -16.45 -2.98 2.06
C ARG A 165 -16.97 -2.09 0.94
N CYS A 166 -18.09 -1.39 1.18
CA CYS A 166 -18.56 -0.32 0.29
C CYS A 166 -17.49 0.76 0.13
N LEU A 167 -16.95 1.26 1.25
CA LEU A 167 -15.92 2.31 1.24
C LEU A 167 -14.66 1.85 0.49
N ALA A 168 -14.27 0.58 0.68
CA ALA A 168 -13.13 -0.02 0.00
C ALA A 168 -13.35 -0.16 -1.51
N ALA A 169 -14.54 -0.56 -1.94
CA ALA A 169 -14.89 -0.65 -3.36
C ALA A 169 -14.90 0.71 -4.04
N GLY A 170 -15.49 1.73 -3.39
CA GLY A 170 -15.47 3.09 -3.87
C GLY A 170 -14.07 3.67 -3.99
N LEU A 171 -13.22 3.45 -2.98
CA LEU A 171 -11.83 3.92 -3.00
C LEU A 171 -11.00 3.20 -4.07
N ASP A 172 -11.22 1.89 -4.29
CA ASP A 172 -10.57 1.15 -5.38
C ASP A 172 -10.88 1.78 -6.75
N GLN A 173 -12.17 1.99 -7.03
CA GLN A 173 -12.63 2.56 -8.28
C GLN A 173 -12.12 3.99 -8.47
N PHE A 174 -12.25 4.83 -7.45
CA PHE A 174 -11.72 6.21 -7.47
C PHE A 174 -10.22 6.22 -7.81
N CYS A 175 -9.42 5.35 -7.19
CA CYS A 175 -7.99 5.34 -7.44
C CYS A 175 -7.63 4.83 -8.84
N LEU A 176 -8.39 3.91 -9.43
CA LEU A 176 -8.21 3.52 -10.83
C LEU A 176 -8.46 4.70 -11.77
N ASP A 177 -9.57 5.42 -11.56
CA ASP A 177 -9.95 6.57 -12.39
C ASP A 177 -8.96 7.72 -12.22
N TYR A 178 -8.52 7.97 -10.98
CA TYR A 178 -7.52 8.97 -10.66
C TYR A 178 -6.17 8.67 -11.32
N THR A 179 -5.74 7.40 -11.31
CA THR A 179 -4.50 6.95 -11.96
C THR A 179 -4.51 7.24 -13.45
N ASN A 180 -5.61 6.92 -14.12
CA ASN A 180 -5.78 7.17 -15.55
C ASN A 180 -5.73 8.67 -15.90
N ALA A 181 -6.15 9.54 -14.99
CA ALA A 181 -6.21 10.98 -15.21
C ALA A 181 -4.95 11.77 -14.76
N LYS A 182 -4.22 11.32 -13.73
CA LYS A 182 -3.23 12.17 -13.01
C LYS A 182 -1.81 11.61 -12.86
N SER A 183 -1.47 10.54 -13.60
CA SER A 183 -0.10 9.94 -13.60
C SER A 183 0.41 9.48 -12.22
N LEU A 184 -0.50 9.27 -11.26
CA LEU A 184 -0.19 8.69 -9.96
C LEU A 184 -0.55 7.19 -10.01
N SER A 185 0.29 6.29 -9.53
CA SER A 185 -0.08 4.87 -9.51
C SER A 185 -1.22 4.60 -8.53
N TRP A 186 -1.97 3.52 -8.79
CA TRP A 186 -3.08 3.10 -7.94
C TRP A 186 -2.61 2.90 -6.49
N GLN A 187 -1.47 2.23 -6.29
CA GLN A 187 -0.91 1.96 -4.96
C GLN A 187 -0.64 3.24 -4.18
N TYR A 188 -0.17 4.29 -4.85
CA TYR A 188 0.13 5.58 -4.21
C TYR A 188 -1.16 6.32 -3.85
N CYS A 189 -2.17 6.29 -4.73
CA CYS A 189 -3.49 6.84 -4.42
C CYS A 189 -4.09 6.15 -3.19
N THR A 190 -4.20 4.82 -3.24
CA THR A 190 -4.82 4.01 -2.19
C THR A 190 -4.11 4.17 -0.86
N SER A 191 -2.78 4.13 -0.83
CA SER A 191 -2.00 4.25 0.41
C SER A 191 -2.09 5.64 1.04
N ALA A 192 -2.10 6.70 0.23
CA ALA A 192 -2.25 8.06 0.70
C ALA A 192 -3.63 8.26 1.33
N SER A 193 -4.68 7.78 0.65
CA SER A 193 -6.05 7.85 1.14
C SER A 193 -6.26 7.05 2.41
N LEU A 194 -5.80 5.79 2.45
CA LEU A 194 -5.89 4.92 3.64
C LEU A 194 -5.18 5.52 4.85
N TRP A 195 -3.99 6.08 4.65
CA TRP A 195 -3.26 6.76 5.73
C TRP A 195 -4.04 7.95 6.29
N PHE A 196 -4.54 8.82 5.41
CA PHE A 196 -5.24 10.03 5.84
C PHE A 196 -6.58 9.70 6.51
N ILE A 197 -7.39 8.79 5.94
CA ILE A 197 -8.64 8.33 6.55
C ILE A 197 -8.37 7.64 7.89
N GLY A 198 -7.38 6.74 7.94
CA GLY A 198 -7.08 5.95 9.12
C GLY A 198 -6.49 6.73 10.29
N THR A 199 -5.76 7.81 10.02
CA THR A 199 -5.13 8.64 11.06
C THR A 199 -5.96 9.87 11.45
N SER A 200 -6.87 10.34 10.59
CA SER A 200 -7.72 11.51 10.90
C SER A 200 -8.81 11.20 11.93
N LYS A 201 -9.36 9.97 11.93
CA LYS A 201 -10.41 9.54 12.87
C LYS A 201 -9.96 9.35 14.32
N GLN A 202 -8.66 9.41 14.60
CA GLN A 202 -8.09 9.11 15.94
C GLN A 202 -7.59 10.34 16.69
N ASN A 203 -7.79 11.54 16.13
CA ASN A 203 -7.58 12.82 16.81
C ASN A 203 -8.89 13.30 17.44
#